data_AF-A0A1E7Q402-F1
#
_entry.id   AF-A0A1E7Q402-F1
#
_cell.length_a   1.000
_cell.length_b   1.000
_cell.length_c   1.000
_cell.angle_alpha   90.00
_cell.angle_beta   90.00
_cell.angle_gamma   90.00
#
_symmetry.space_group_name_H-M   'P 1'
#
loop_
_entity.id
_entity.type
_entity.pdbx_description
1 polymer ?
#
loop_
_entity_poly.entity_id
_entity_poly.type
_entity_poly.pdbx_seq_one_letter_code
_entity_poly.pdbx_strand_id
1 'polypeptide(L)'
;MRSTKSSLSLITETLARALFTSAILIVAIAIVALLRGISQSIQSPLASDDWYYVAGFLCIWGLIPALLAVITSAASRFSIRKGYILFSLLQLLSLYGYYYNLSQQPDNELSSSPLILLIYMAVPFAAIYYPMFFAGKAFSKIKLALIAAAIILLSYGFMA
;
A
#
# COMPACT_ATOMS: atom_id res chain seq x y z
N MET A 1 9.31 -23.97 -10.29
CA MET A 1 10.76 -23.72 -10.48
C MET A 1 11.29 -23.12 -9.19
N ARG A 2 12.35 -23.71 -8.59
CA ARG A 2 13.09 -23.05 -7.50
C ARG A 2 13.71 -21.77 -8.08
N SER A 3 13.58 -20.65 -7.39
CA SER A 3 14.37 -19.46 -7.71
C SER A 3 15.85 -19.83 -7.56
N THR A 4 16.63 -19.74 -8.64
CA THR A 4 18.08 -19.91 -8.62
C THR A 4 18.80 -18.65 -8.10
N LYS A 5 18.06 -17.60 -7.71
CA LYS A 5 18.63 -16.37 -7.16
C LYS A 5 19.10 -16.61 -5.74
N SER A 6 20.26 -16.03 -5.40
CA SER A 6 20.75 -16.00 -4.02
C SER A 6 19.75 -15.28 -3.11
N SER A 7 19.69 -15.68 -1.83
CA SER A 7 18.80 -15.07 -0.84
C SER A 7 18.97 -13.54 -0.77
N LEU A 8 20.20 -13.06 -0.93
CA LEU A 8 20.54 -11.63 -0.93
C LEU A 8 19.98 -10.90 -2.17
N SER A 9 20.00 -11.54 -3.34
CA SER A 9 19.34 -11.02 -4.54
C SER A 9 17.82 -10.93 -4.39
N LEU A 10 17.22 -11.86 -3.65
CA LEU A 10 15.77 -11.89 -3.43
C LEU A 10 15.33 -10.80 -2.45
N ILE A 11 16.11 -10.57 -1.38
CA ILE A 11 15.89 -9.48 -0.41
C ILE A 11 16.01 -8.12 -1.10
N THR A 12 17.09 -7.90 -1.85
CA THR A 12 17.33 -6.62 -2.55
C THR A 12 16.27 -6.32 -3.60
N GLU A 13 15.82 -7.34 -4.35
CA GLU A 13 14.72 -7.17 -5.31
C GLU A 13 13.40 -6.84 -4.61
N THR A 14 13.11 -7.51 -3.49
CA THR A 14 11.88 -7.28 -2.71
C THR A 14 11.87 -5.88 -2.10
N LEU A 15 13.00 -5.41 -1.56
CA LEU A 15 13.14 -4.06 -1.02
C LEU A 15 12.95 -3.00 -2.11
N ALA A 16 13.58 -3.20 -3.28
CA ALA A 16 13.42 -2.29 -4.41
C ALA A 16 11.97 -2.23 -4.90
N ARG A 17 11.27 -3.38 -4.93
CA ARG A 17 9.84 -3.44 -5.25
C ARG A 17 9.01 -2.73 -4.20
N ALA A 18 9.26 -2.94 -2.91
CA ALA A 18 8.56 -2.25 -1.83
C ALA A 18 8.71 -0.73 -1.94
N LEU A 19 9.95 -0.23 -2.06
CA LEU A 19 10.22 1.21 -2.21
C LEU A 19 9.51 1.81 -3.42
N PHE A 20 9.59 1.15 -4.57
CA PHE A 20 8.94 1.62 -5.78
C PHE A 20 7.41 1.65 -5.66
N THR A 21 6.82 0.59 -5.12
CA THR A 21 5.36 0.47 -5.00
C THR A 21 4.82 1.53 -4.05
N SER A 22 5.52 1.73 -2.92
CA SER A 22 5.21 2.81 -1.97
C SER A 22 5.36 4.18 -2.61
N ALA A 23 6.41 4.43 -3.39
CA ALA A 23 6.60 5.70 -4.08
C ALA A 23 5.45 6.02 -5.04
N ILE A 24 4.97 5.04 -5.81
CA ILE A 24 3.80 5.26 -6.67
C ILE A 24 2.56 5.60 -5.85
N LEU A 25 2.31 4.87 -4.76
CA LEU A 25 1.15 5.14 -3.91
C LEU A 25 1.22 6.55 -3.31
N ILE A 26 2.38 6.95 -2.80
CA ILE A 26 2.61 8.29 -2.25
C ILE A 26 2.33 9.35 -3.31
N VAL A 27 2.89 9.21 -4.51
CA VAL A 27 2.65 10.15 -5.62
C VAL A 27 1.18 10.19 -6.00
N ALA A 28 0.51 9.04 -6.09
CA ALA A 28 -0.91 8.97 -6.44
C ALA A 28 -1.79 9.67 -5.40
N ILE A 29 -1.56 9.42 -4.11
CA ILE A 29 -2.32 10.06 -3.03
C ILE A 29 -2.02 11.55 -2.95
N ALA A 30 -0.77 11.98 -3.15
CA ALA A 30 -0.42 13.39 -3.21
C ALA A 30 -1.13 14.10 -4.38
N ILE A 31 -1.23 13.48 -5.55
CA ILE A 31 -2.00 14.01 -6.69
C ILE A 31 -3.48 14.17 -6.30
N VAL A 32 -4.09 13.17 -5.65
CA VAL A 32 -5.48 13.25 -5.18
C VAL A 32 -5.65 14.40 -4.16
N ALA A 33 -4.71 14.57 -3.23
CA ALA A 33 -4.73 15.65 -2.26
C ALA A 33 -4.62 17.03 -2.95
N LEU A 34 -3.74 17.17 -3.94
CA LEU A 34 -3.63 18.39 -4.75
C LEU A 34 -4.90 18.69 -5.52
N LEU A 35 -5.49 17.71 -6.21
CA LEU A 35 -6.73 17.88 -6.97
C LEU A 35 -7.90 18.28 -6.06
N ARG A 36 -8.00 17.67 -4.87
CA ARG A 36 -8.96 18.07 -3.83
C ARG A 36 -8.72 19.49 -3.35
N GLY A 37 -7.45 19.86 -3.13
CA GLY A 37 -7.09 21.21 -2.71
C GLY A 37 -7.50 22.27 -3.74
N ILE A 38 -7.24 22.00 -5.03
CA ILE A 38 -7.65 22.87 -6.13
C ILE A 38 -9.18 23.02 -6.18
N SER A 39 -9.93 21.92 -6.05
CA SER A 39 -11.40 21.97 -6.10
C SER A 39 -12.01 22.67 -4.89
N GLN A 40 -11.35 22.64 -3.73
CA GLN A 40 -11.79 23.25 -2.48
C GLN A 40 -11.12 24.61 -2.19
N SER A 41 -10.32 25.14 -3.12
CA SER A 41 -9.56 26.40 -2.97
C SER A 41 -8.65 26.45 -1.73
N ILE A 42 -8.06 25.31 -1.35
CA ILE A 42 -7.14 25.20 -0.22
C ILE A 42 -5.75 25.69 -0.66
N GLN A 43 -5.20 26.70 0.02
CA GLN A 43 -3.90 27.31 -0.32
C GLN A 43 -2.71 26.35 -0.17
N SER A 44 -2.75 25.40 0.77
CA SER A 44 -1.67 24.44 1.04
C SER A 44 -2.21 23.01 1.19
N PRO A 45 -2.61 22.33 0.09
CA PRO A 45 -3.29 21.03 0.15
C PRO A 45 -2.44 19.91 0.76
N LEU A 46 -1.12 20.01 0.62
CA LEU A 46 -0.15 19.03 1.10
C LEU A 46 0.39 19.35 2.50
N ALA A 47 0.06 20.51 3.07
CA ALA A 47 0.37 20.86 4.46
C ALA A 47 -0.64 20.27 5.45
N SER A 48 -1.78 19.76 4.96
CA SER A 48 -2.76 19.04 5.77
C SER A 48 -2.23 17.65 6.13
N ASP A 49 -2.38 17.24 7.38
CA ASP A 49 -1.81 15.99 7.89
C ASP A 49 -2.40 14.71 7.27
N ASP A 50 -3.62 14.79 6.72
CA ASP A 50 -4.43 13.61 6.44
C ASP A 50 -3.87 12.75 5.30
N TRP A 51 -3.25 13.35 4.28
CA TRP A 51 -2.88 12.61 3.07
C TRP A 51 -1.66 11.70 3.28
N TYR A 52 -0.69 12.11 4.10
CA TYR A 52 0.51 11.30 4.32
C TYR A 52 0.21 10.10 5.23
N TYR A 53 -0.69 10.25 6.20
CA TYR A 53 -1.17 9.14 7.02
C TYR A 53 -1.91 8.11 6.17
N VAL A 54 -2.78 8.56 5.26
CA VAL A 54 -3.46 7.68 4.31
C VAL A 54 -2.46 6.98 3.39
N ALA A 55 -1.48 7.70 2.85
CA ALA A 55 -0.44 7.11 2.01
C ALA A 55 0.39 6.06 2.78
N GLY A 56 0.80 6.38 4.01
CA GLY A 56 1.55 5.47 4.89
C GLY A 56 0.75 4.21 5.23
N PHE A 57 -0.52 4.37 5.58
CA PHE A 57 -1.43 3.25 5.81
C PHE A 57 -1.52 2.35 4.59
N LEU A 58 -1.76 2.89 3.39
CA LEU A 58 -1.89 2.10 2.16
C LEU A 58 -0.59 1.38 1.79
N CYS A 59 0.56 2.02 2.01
CA CYS A 59 1.86 1.39 1.80
C CYS A 59 2.01 0.15 2.69
N ILE A 60 1.74 0.28 3.99
CA ILE A 60 1.85 -0.85 4.93
C ILE A 60 0.79 -1.92 4.61
N TRP A 61 -0.45 -1.49 4.40
CA TRP A 61 -1.60 -2.36 4.14
C TRP A 61 -1.36 -3.27 2.93
N GLY A 62 -0.90 -2.71 1.81
CA GLY A 62 -0.61 -3.49 0.60
C GLY A 62 0.68 -4.31 0.69
N LEU A 63 1.67 -3.84 1.45
CA LEU A 63 2.98 -4.48 1.57
C LEU A 63 2.96 -5.78 2.37
N ILE A 64 2.22 -5.84 3.47
CA ILE A 64 2.12 -7.04 4.34
C ILE A 64 1.86 -8.33 3.53
N PRO A 65 0.78 -8.44 2.73
CA PRO A 65 0.47 -9.67 2.01
C PRO A 65 1.49 -9.97 0.91
N ALA A 66 2.11 -8.94 0.33
CA ALA A 66 3.17 -9.10 -0.66
C ALA A 66 4.45 -9.69 -0.04
N LEU A 67 4.87 -9.19 1.13
CA LEU A 67 6.02 -9.70 1.87
C LEU A 67 5.80 -11.14 2.31
N LEU A 68 4.64 -11.44 2.90
CA LEU A 68 4.29 -12.81 3.30
C LEU A 68 4.30 -13.76 2.10
N ALA A 69 3.74 -13.35 0.96
CA ALA A 69 3.77 -14.15 -0.27
C ALA A 69 5.19 -14.45 -0.76
N VAL A 70 6.10 -13.46 -0.71
CA VAL A 70 7.51 -13.62 -1.06
C VAL A 70 8.21 -14.56 -0.09
N ILE A 71 8.05 -14.36 1.21
CA ILE A 71 8.67 -15.18 2.26
C ILE A 71 8.20 -16.63 2.15
N THR A 72 6.90 -16.86 2.05
CA THR A 72 6.35 -18.22 1.93
C THR A 72 6.78 -18.89 0.64
N SER A 73 6.85 -18.17 -0.47
CA SER A 73 7.35 -18.73 -1.73
C SER A 73 8.86 -18.99 -1.72
N ALA A 74 9.64 -18.26 -0.91
CA ALA A 74 11.07 -18.52 -0.74
C ALA A 74 11.31 -19.73 0.18
N ALA A 75 10.50 -19.89 1.23
CA ALA A 75 10.61 -20.97 2.21
C ALA A 75 9.96 -22.29 1.75
N SER A 76 9.02 -22.25 0.80
CA SER A 76 8.24 -23.42 0.38
C SER A 76 8.05 -23.49 -1.14
N ARG A 77 7.39 -24.54 -1.64
CA ARG A 77 7.00 -24.64 -3.06
C ARG A 77 5.73 -23.87 -3.39
N PHE A 78 5.22 -23.06 -2.46
CA PHE A 78 4.00 -22.29 -2.64
C PHE A 78 4.20 -21.19 -3.67
N SER A 79 3.24 -21.02 -4.58
CA SER A 79 3.31 -19.99 -5.62
C SER A 79 3.12 -18.60 -5.02
N ILE A 80 3.97 -17.62 -5.37
CA ILE A 80 3.83 -16.20 -4.96
C ILE A 80 2.41 -15.67 -5.22
N ARG A 81 1.82 -15.96 -6.39
CA ARG A 81 0.47 -15.52 -6.73
C ARG A 81 -0.58 -16.07 -5.77
N LYS A 82 -0.50 -17.38 -5.48
CA LYS A 82 -1.41 -18.05 -4.53
C LYS A 82 -1.17 -17.55 -3.10
N GLY A 83 0.10 -17.32 -2.73
CA GLY A 83 0.54 -16.66 -1.50
C GLY A 83 -0.15 -15.33 -1.31
N TYR A 84 -0.03 -14.46 -2.29
CA TYR A 84 -0.60 -13.13 -2.23
C TYR A 84 -2.11 -13.17 -2.05
N ILE A 85 -2.82 -13.95 -2.88
CA ILE A 85 -4.28 -14.10 -2.77
C ILE A 85 -4.66 -14.60 -1.36
N LEU A 86 -3.99 -15.63 -0.85
CA LEU A 86 -4.28 -16.18 0.47
C LEU A 86 -4.04 -15.15 1.58
N PHE A 87 -2.88 -14.48 1.60
CA PHE A 87 -2.57 -13.51 2.64
C PHE A 87 -3.43 -12.25 2.56
N SER A 88 -3.77 -11.78 1.35
CA SER A 88 -4.73 -10.70 1.17
C SER A 88 -6.13 -11.10 1.67
N LEU A 89 -6.59 -12.32 1.39
CA LEU A 89 -7.87 -12.81 1.92
C LEU A 89 -7.85 -12.91 3.45
N LEU A 90 -6.77 -13.43 4.04
CA LEU A 90 -6.62 -13.49 5.50
C LEU A 90 -6.66 -12.09 6.12
N GLN A 91 -5.91 -11.15 5.55
CA GLN A 91 -5.89 -9.76 6.00
C GLN A 91 -7.27 -9.09 5.88
N LEU A 92 -8.01 -9.35 4.80
CA LEU A 92 -9.39 -8.89 4.61
C LEU A 92 -10.34 -9.49 5.65
N LEU A 93 -10.25 -10.80 5.90
CA LEU A 93 -11.07 -11.48 6.91
C LEU A 93 -10.76 -10.96 8.32
N SER A 94 -9.48 -10.73 8.65
CA SER A 94 -9.09 -10.12 9.92
C SER A 94 -9.66 -8.71 10.07
N LEU A 95 -9.63 -7.91 9.01
CA LEU A 95 -10.23 -6.57 9.02
C LEU A 95 -11.74 -6.62 9.22
N TYR A 96 -12.43 -7.48 8.46
CA TYR A 96 -13.86 -7.67 8.59
C TYR A 96 -14.24 -8.16 10.00
N GLY A 97 -13.51 -9.14 10.55
CA GLY A 97 -13.72 -9.64 11.91
C GLY A 97 -13.49 -8.57 12.97
N TYR A 98 -12.48 -7.72 12.80
CA TYR A 98 -12.23 -6.57 13.67
C TYR A 98 -13.42 -5.60 13.66
N TYR A 99 -13.92 -5.25 12.48
CA TYR A 99 -15.08 -4.35 12.35
C TYR A 99 -16.38 -4.96 12.87
N TYR A 100 -16.60 -6.25 12.61
CA TYR A 100 -17.74 -6.95 13.16
C TYR A 100 -17.76 -6.85 14.69
N ASN A 101 -16.63 -7.12 15.35
CA ASN A 101 -16.54 -6.98 16.81
C ASN A 101 -16.79 -5.55 17.31
N LEU A 102 -16.23 -4.55 16.62
CA LEU A 102 -16.48 -3.14 16.94
C LEU A 102 -17.98 -2.81 16.83
N SER A 103 -18.65 -3.26 15.77
CA SER A 103 -20.06 -2.96 15.52
C SER A 103 -21.01 -3.50 16.61
N GLN A 104 -20.57 -4.47 17.41
CA GLN A 104 -21.35 -5.04 18.52
C GLN A 104 -21.17 -4.26 19.84
N GLN A 105 -20.30 -3.25 19.88
CA GLN A 105 -20.11 -2.42 21.08
C GLN A 105 -21.24 -1.38 21.17
N PRO A 106 -21.88 -1.23 22.35
CA PRO A 106 -22.88 -0.20 22.56
C PRO A 106 -22.28 1.20 22.34
N ASP A 107 -23.07 2.11 21.78
CA ASP A 107 -22.71 3.48 21.42
C ASP A 107 -21.61 3.63 20.35
N ASN A 108 -21.32 2.57 19.58
CA ASN A 108 -20.32 2.65 18.52
C ASN A 108 -20.89 3.25 17.22
N GLU A 109 -20.35 4.40 16.83
CA GLU A 109 -20.64 5.13 15.58
C GLU A 109 -19.94 4.54 14.34
N LEU A 110 -19.73 3.22 14.31
CA LEU A 110 -18.99 2.56 13.23
C LEU A 110 -19.64 2.76 11.85
N SER A 111 -20.97 2.91 11.81
CA SER A 111 -21.75 3.14 10.59
C SER A 111 -21.57 4.55 9.99
N SER A 112 -21.20 5.55 10.81
CA SER A 112 -20.84 6.90 10.35
C SER A 112 -19.34 7.06 10.13
N SER A 113 -18.53 6.06 10.50
CA SER A 113 -17.08 6.11 10.38
C SER A 113 -16.59 5.90 8.93
N PRO A 114 -15.62 6.70 8.44
CA PRO A 114 -14.93 6.46 7.17
C PRO A 114 -14.26 5.08 7.10
N LEU A 115 -14.06 4.44 8.24
CA LEU A 115 -13.44 3.12 8.37
C LEU A 115 -14.24 2.01 7.66
N ILE A 116 -15.56 2.11 7.56
CA ILE A 116 -16.37 1.11 6.82
C ILE A 116 -16.03 1.13 5.33
N LEU A 117 -15.64 2.30 4.79
CA LEU A 117 -15.19 2.47 3.42
C LEU A 117 -13.93 1.65 3.13
N LEU A 118 -13.07 1.45 4.13
CA LEU A 118 -11.86 0.62 3.97
C LEU A 118 -12.20 -0.83 3.65
N ILE A 119 -13.29 -1.39 4.19
CA ILE A 119 -13.72 -2.76 3.87
C ILE A 119 -14.03 -2.87 2.37
N TYR A 120 -14.80 -1.92 1.84
CA TYR A 120 -15.19 -1.91 0.43
C TYR A 120 -13.99 -1.64 -0.50
N MET A 121 -13.05 -0.80 -0.07
CA MET A 121 -11.88 -0.45 -0.85
C MET A 121 -10.73 -1.45 -0.74
N ALA A 122 -10.72 -2.33 0.27
CA ALA A 122 -9.60 -3.23 0.50
C ALA A 122 -9.42 -4.28 -0.61
N VAL A 123 -10.50 -4.77 -1.23
CA VAL A 123 -10.41 -5.68 -2.39
C VAL A 123 -9.83 -4.95 -3.63
N PRO A 124 -10.36 -3.79 -4.05
CA PRO A 124 -9.73 -2.97 -5.09
C PRO A 124 -8.25 -2.67 -4.82
N PHE A 125 -7.91 -2.29 -3.59
CA PHE A 125 -6.52 -1.98 -3.23
C PHE A 125 -5.62 -3.21 -3.35
N ALA A 126 -6.04 -4.38 -2.87
CA ALA A 126 -5.28 -5.61 -3.05
C ALA A 126 -5.11 -5.98 -4.54
N ALA A 127 -6.18 -5.81 -5.33
CA ALA A 127 -6.14 -6.11 -6.76
C ALA A 127 -5.18 -5.19 -7.54
N ILE A 128 -5.15 -3.90 -7.21
CA ILE A 128 -4.25 -2.90 -7.82
C ILE A 128 -2.81 -3.07 -7.33
N TYR A 129 -2.61 -3.41 -6.05
CA TYR A 129 -1.27 -3.51 -5.47
C TYR A 129 -0.47 -4.69 -6.05
N TYR A 130 -1.12 -5.82 -6.33
CA TYR A 130 -0.45 -6.99 -6.91
C TYR A 130 0.35 -6.69 -8.20
N PRO A 131 -0.24 -6.13 -9.27
CA PRO A 131 0.51 -5.78 -10.48
C PRO A 131 1.57 -4.72 -10.20
N MET A 132 1.33 -3.73 -9.32
CA MET A 132 2.33 -2.71 -9.02
C MET A 132 3.59 -3.30 -8.36
N PHE A 133 3.43 -4.27 -7.46
CA PHE A 133 4.53 -4.89 -6.74
C PHE A 133 5.26 -5.98 -7.56
N PHE A 134 4.52 -6.86 -8.22
CA PHE A 134 5.08 -8.05 -8.87
C PHE A 134 5.37 -7.89 -10.36
N ALA A 135 4.77 -6.92 -11.07
CA ALA A 135 5.02 -6.74 -12.50
C ALA A 135 6.31 -5.98 -12.80
N GLY A 136 6.89 -6.27 -13.97
CA GLY A 136 8.07 -5.58 -14.49
C GLY A 136 9.39 -5.85 -13.75
N LYS A 137 10.44 -5.15 -14.19
CA LYS A 137 11.77 -5.21 -13.59
C LYS A 137 11.80 -4.39 -12.30
N ALA A 138 12.48 -4.88 -11.26
CA ALA A 138 12.60 -4.16 -9.99
C ALA A 138 13.35 -2.83 -10.11
N PHE A 139 14.29 -2.73 -11.06
CA PHE A 139 15.07 -1.53 -11.33
C PHE A 139 14.77 -0.96 -12.73
N SER A 140 14.42 0.32 -12.80
CA SER A 140 14.37 1.09 -14.04
C SER A 140 14.53 2.59 -13.76
N LYS A 141 14.91 3.37 -14.78
CA LYS A 141 15.05 4.84 -14.66
C LYS A 141 13.74 5.52 -14.23
N ILE A 142 12.59 5.03 -14.73
CA ILE A 142 11.26 5.54 -14.37
C ILE A 142 10.97 5.30 -12.88
N LYS A 143 11.36 4.12 -12.35
CA LYS A 143 11.16 3.80 -10.93
C LYS A 143 11.96 4.71 -10.02
N LEU A 144 13.20 5.03 -10.40
CA LEU A 144 14.05 5.98 -9.66
C LEU A 144 13.47 7.40 -9.68
N ALA A 145 12.96 7.85 -10.84
CA ALA A 145 12.30 9.15 -10.94
C ALA A 145 11.06 9.24 -10.04
N LEU A 146 10.26 8.17 -9.97
CA LEU A 146 9.09 8.11 -9.09
C LEU A 146 9.48 8.12 -7.60
N ILE A 147 10.55 7.42 -7.22
CA ILE A 147 11.09 7.49 -5.85
C ILE A 147 11.54 8.91 -5.52
N ALA A 148 12.27 9.57 -6.42
CA ALA A 148 12.71 10.96 -6.23
C ALA A 148 11.51 11.91 -6.09
N ALA A 149 10.47 11.76 -6.93
CA ALA A 149 9.25 12.55 -6.83
C ALA A 149 8.52 12.34 -5.49
N ALA A 150 8.39 11.09 -5.04
CA ALA A 150 7.78 10.79 -3.74
C ALA A 150 8.56 11.45 -2.59
N ILE A 151 9.90 11.41 -2.62
CA ILE A 151 10.73 12.08 -1.61
C ILE A 151 10.48 13.59 -1.61
N ILE A 152 10.47 14.23 -2.78
CA ILE A 152 10.21 15.68 -2.89
C ILE A 152 8.84 16.05 -2.33
N LEU A 153 7.80 15.28 -2.67
CA LEU A 153 6.43 15.51 -2.18
C LEU A 153 6.31 15.33 -0.67
N LEU A 154 6.96 14.31 -0.11
CA LEU A 154 7.03 14.11 1.34
C LEU A 154 7.77 15.28 2.02
N SER A 155 8.93 15.66 1.50
CA SER A 155 9.71 16.79 2.04
C SER A 155 8.92 18.10 2.03
N TYR A 156 8.14 18.35 0.97
CA TYR A 156 7.25 19.51 0.91
C TYR A 156 6.15 19.44 1.98
N GLY A 157 5.50 18.27 2.15
CA GLY A 157 4.49 18.08 3.19
C GLY A 157 5.01 18.24 4.62
N PHE A 158 6.30 17.97 4.88
CA PHE A 158 6.92 18.19 6.20
C PHE A 158 7.40 19.63 6.43
N MET A 159 7.58 20.42 5.37
CA MET A 159 8.08 21.80 5.45
C MET A 159 6.97 22.86 5.43
N ALA A 160 5.79 22.50 4.96
CA ALA A 160 4.62 23.39 4.83
C ALA A 160 3.79 23.41 6.11
#